data_AF-A0A1F7S513-F1
#
_entry.id   AF-A0A1F7S513-F1
#
_cell.length_a   1.000
_cell.length_b   1.000
_cell.length_c   1.000
_cell.angle_alpha   90.00
_cell.angle_beta   90.00
_cell.angle_gamma   90.00
#
_symmetry.space_group_name_H-M   'P 1'
#
loop_
_entity.id
_entity.type
_entity.pdbx_description
1 polymer ?
#
loop_
_entity_poly.entity_id
_entity_poly.type
_entity_poly.pdbx_seq_one_letter_code
_entity_poly.pdbx_strand_id
1 'polypeptide(L)'
;MLFSLFLVILHFDIFSQHTSKNNYTGTWLTTTSWSPTWATPTTSISGYNITIYGYITVNGSLNFSGSGGDLFVNDTLVVQGDLSFGSNNNLTVYTGGVLIVRGNLTAGNKTDILANSYIVITGNFTASGSQTTFSSPISPSSVFIGGTVEPVDGNVTDCPGAPGYITNCNYGNIDQDLQNDPISSFVNTTCLVVPTAYNVTGGGSYCEDGSGVEVGLSSSQSGVHYHLKIGGVDTDSPVDGTGSAISFGNQATAGTYTVRAFDTTTFCASTMTGNITVTVNTLPPTTLIYHELEGN
;
A
#
# COMPACT_ATOMS: atom_id res chain seq x y z
N MET A 1 -21.36 30.90 32.95
CA MET A 1 -21.58 29.63 32.24
C MET A 1 -21.48 29.91 30.75
N LEU A 2 -20.33 29.65 30.14
CA LEU A 2 -20.12 29.77 28.70
C LEU A 2 -19.96 28.34 28.18
N PHE A 3 -20.95 27.83 27.46
CA PHE A 3 -20.91 26.50 26.87
C PHE A 3 -20.00 26.56 25.64
N SER A 4 -18.79 26.01 25.74
CA SER A 4 -17.92 25.81 24.58
C SER A 4 -18.46 24.61 23.79
N LEU A 5 -19.01 24.88 22.60
CA LEU A 5 -19.49 23.86 21.67
C LEU A 5 -18.27 23.23 20.99
N PHE A 6 -17.81 22.09 21.50
CA PHE A 6 -16.81 21.27 20.82
C PHE A 6 -17.45 20.66 19.57
N LEU A 7 -17.14 21.23 18.41
CA LEU A 7 -17.44 20.63 17.12
C LEU A 7 -16.47 19.47 16.91
N VAL A 8 -16.91 18.25 17.22
CA VAL A 8 -16.19 17.02 16.88
C VAL A 8 -16.35 16.81 15.37
N ILE A 9 -15.36 17.27 14.61
CA ILE A 9 -15.23 16.92 13.19
C ILE A 9 -14.74 15.47 13.16
N LEU A 10 -15.68 14.52 13.07
CA LEU A 10 -15.38 13.14 12.70
C LEU A 10 -14.80 13.15 11.28
N HIS A 11 -13.47 13.12 11.18
CA HIS A 11 -12.79 12.75 9.94
C HIS A 11 -13.08 11.27 9.73
N PHE A 12 -14.13 10.97 8.96
CA PHE A 12 -14.18 9.70 8.28
C PHE A 12 -13.11 9.79 7.20
N ASP A 13 -12.02 9.03 7.38
CA ASP A 13 -11.17 8.69 6.25
C ASP A 13 -12.10 8.07 5.21
N ILE A 14 -12.36 8.82 4.13
CA ILE A 14 -13.07 8.30 2.97
C ILE A 14 -12.06 7.33 2.33
N PHE A 15 -12.03 6.10 2.83
CA PHE A 15 -11.35 5.03 2.14
C PHE A 15 -11.98 4.98 0.74
N SER A 16 -11.18 5.33 -0.27
CA SER A 16 -11.58 5.16 -1.66
C SER A 16 -11.71 3.67 -1.91
N GLN A 17 -12.90 3.13 -1.67
CA GLN A 17 -13.23 1.77 -2.05
C GLN A 17 -13.24 1.76 -3.58
N HIS A 18 -12.19 1.23 -4.19
CA HIS A 18 -12.13 1.04 -5.63
C HIS A 18 -13.40 0.30 -6.09
N THR A 19 -14.23 0.96 -6.91
CA THR A 19 -15.44 0.37 -7.49
C THR A 19 -15.13 -0.10 -8.90
N SER A 20 -15.28 -1.41 -9.14
CA SER A 20 -15.21 -2.00 -10.48
C SER A 20 -16.16 -1.25 -11.43
N LYS A 21 -15.72 -0.97 -12.66
CA LYS A 21 -16.50 -0.30 -13.70
C LYS A 21 -17.69 -1.13 -14.18
N ASN A 22 -17.61 -2.45 -14.06
CA ASN A 22 -18.76 -3.33 -14.18
C ASN A 22 -18.98 -4.12 -12.88
N ASN A 23 -20.14 -4.74 -12.70
CA ASN A 23 -20.43 -5.53 -11.49
C ASN A 23 -19.93 -6.98 -11.58
N TYR A 24 -19.10 -7.33 -12.57
CA TYR A 24 -18.62 -8.69 -12.73
C TYR A 24 -17.31 -8.87 -11.95
N THR A 25 -17.32 -9.86 -11.05
CA THR A 25 -16.13 -10.34 -10.36
C THR A 25 -15.96 -11.83 -10.66
N GLY A 26 -14.75 -12.24 -11.04
CA GLY A 26 -14.50 -13.63 -11.43
C GLY A 26 -13.03 -14.02 -11.41
N THR A 27 -12.78 -15.31 -11.62
CA THR A 27 -11.42 -15.83 -11.77
C THR A 27 -11.04 -15.91 -13.24
N TRP A 28 -9.74 -15.83 -13.55
CA TRP A 28 -9.21 -15.85 -14.91
C TRP A 28 -9.67 -17.06 -15.73
N LEU A 29 -9.81 -18.22 -15.10
CA LEU A 29 -10.17 -19.47 -15.78
C LEU A 29 -11.67 -19.62 -16.06
N THR A 30 -12.48 -18.61 -15.74
CA THR A 30 -13.91 -18.59 -16.10
C THR A 30 -14.07 -18.06 -17.52
N THR A 31 -14.81 -18.80 -18.36
CA THR A 31 -14.94 -18.57 -19.82
C THR A 31 -15.45 -17.19 -20.25
N THR A 32 -16.11 -16.47 -19.33
CA THR A 32 -16.71 -15.14 -19.56
C THR A 32 -16.00 -14.03 -18.78
N SER A 33 -14.88 -14.32 -18.12
CA SER A 33 -14.19 -13.33 -17.27
C SER A 33 -13.56 -12.20 -18.05
N TRP A 34 -13.30 -12.39 -19.33
CA TRP A 34 -12.65 -11.41 -20.18
C TRP A 34 -13.07 -11.63 -21.63
N SER A 35 -12.79 -10.64 -22.47
CA SER A 35 -13.10 -10.67 -23.88
C SER A 35 -11.83 -10.95 -24.69
N PRO A 36 -11.88 -11.79 -25.74
CA PRO A 36 -13.04 -12.58 -26.17
C PRO A 36 -13.33 -13.76 -25.23
N THR A 37 -14.56 -14.26 -25.22
CA THR A 37 -14.90 -15.46 -24.45
C THR A 37 -14.15 -16.68 -24.98
N TRP A 38 -13.54 -17.47 -24.10
CA TRP A 38 -12.81 -18.68 -24.46
C TRP A 38 -13.46 -19.92 -23.86
N ALA A 39 -13.58 -20.99 -24.66
CA ALA A 39 -14.13 -22.26 -24.21
C ALA A 39 -13.22 -22.96 -23.17
N THR A 40 -11.90 -22.82 -23.33
CA THR A 40 -10.89 -23.39 -22.42
C THR A 40 -9.84 -22.32 -22.09
N PRO A 41 -10.12 -21.43 -21.12
CA PRO A 41 -9.15 -20.44 -20.64
C PRO A 41 -7.85 -21.10 -20.16
N THR A 42 -6.72 -20.45 -20.45
CA THR A 42 -5.38 -20.86 -19.98
C THR A 42 -4.63 -19.64 -19.46
N THR A 43 -3.52 -19.86 -18.75
CA THR A 43 -2.62 -18.78 -18.31
C THR A 43 -1.43 -18.57 -19.25
N SER A 44 -1.35 -19.34 -20.34
CA SER A 44 -0.35 -19.19 -21.40
C SER A 44 -1.07 -18.77 -22.68
N ILE A 45 -1.09 -17.47 -22.94
CA ILE A 45 -1.76 -16.84 -24.07
C ILE A 45 -0.76 -16.68 -25.21
N SER A 46 -1.18 -16.84 -26.47
CA SER A 46 -0.32 -16.55 -27.62
C SER A 46 -1.12 -16.12 -28.83
N GLY A 47 -0.79 -14.95 -29.41
CA GLY A 47 -1.43 -14.44 -30.63
C GLY A 47 -2.87 -13.99 -30.47
N TYR A 48 -3.32 -13.72 -29.24
CA TYR A 48 -4.68 -13.27 -28.95
C TYR A 48 -4.68 -12.09 -27.99
N ASN A 49 -5.49 -11.10 -28.34
CA ASN A 49 -5.74 -9.96 -27.49
C ASN A 49 -6.75 -10.31 -26.39
N ILE A 50 -6.48 -9.90 -25.17
CA ILE A 50 -7.35 -10.08 -24.01
C ILE A 50 -7.75 -8.73 -23.44
N THR A 51 -9.04 -8.53 -23.21
CA THR A 51 -9.58 -7.32 -22.60
C THR A 51 -10.32 -7.61 -21.30
N ILE A 52 -9.92 -6.94 -20.23
CA ILE A 52 -10.49 -7.05 -18.89
C ILE A 52 -11.50 -5.93 -18.68
N TYR A 53 -12.77 -6.29 -18.44
CA TYR A 53 -13.85 -5.33 -18.21
C TYR A 53 -14.41 -5.34 -16.78
N GLY A 54 -14.08 -6.35 -15.97
CA GLY A 54 -14.52 -6.45 -14.57
C GLY A 54 -13.37 -6.66 -13.60
N TYR A 55 -13.67 -7.11 -12.38
CA TYR A 55 -12.67 -7.53 -11.40
C TYR A 55 -12.28 -8.99 -11.62
N ILE A 56 -11.09 -9.22 -12.19
CA ILE A 56 -10.60 -10.55 -12.51
C ILE A 56 -9.36 -10.91 -11.70
N THR A 57 -9.35 -12.10 -11.10
CA THR A 57 -8.19 -12.64 -10.36
C THR A 57 -7.57 -13.82 -11.08
N VAL A 58 -6.25 -13.79 -11.29
CA VAL A 58 -5.42 -14.93 -11.70
C VAL A 58 -4.79 -15.55 -10.44
N ASN A 59 -5.08 -16.82 -10.18
CA ASN A 59 -4.48 -17.58 -9.07
C ASN A 59 -3.13 -18.18 -9.49
N GLY A 60 -2.12 -17.32 -9.68
CA GLY A 60 -0.78 -17.67 -10.14
C GLY A 60 -0.31 -16.74 -11.24
N SER A 61 0.69 -17.19 -12.01
CA SER A 61 1.30 -16.39 -13.08
C SER A 61 0.47 -16.39 -14.37
N LEU A 62 0.58 -15.30 -15.13
CA LEU A 62 -0.03 -15.09 -16.44
C LEU A 62 1.07 -14.77 -17.47
N ASN A 63 1.07 -15.47 -18.60
CA ASN A 63 2.10 -15.37 -19.62
C ASN A 63 1.50 -15.15 -21.01
N PHE A 64 1.81 -14.01 -21.60
CA PHE A 64 1.56 -13.71 -23.02
C PHE A 64 2.79 -14.11 -23.83
N SER A 65 2.82 -15.37 -24.22
CA SER A 65 3.88 -16.00 -25.02
C SER A 65 3.71 -15.73 -26.54
N GLY A 66 4.79 -15.85 -27.32
CA GLY A 66 4.73 -15.62 -28.77
C GLY A 66 4.66 -14.13 -29.13
N SER A 67 3.87 -13.76 -30.15
CA SER A 67 3.71 -12.38 -30.63
C SER A 67 2.26 -12.06 -30.99
N GLY A 68 1.84 -10.80 -30.82
CA GLY A 68 0.51 -10.31 -31.19
C GLY A 68 -0.61 -10.68 -30.21
N GLY A 69 -0.27 -10.96 -28.94
CA GLY A 69 -1.25 -11.13 -27.88
C GLY A 69 -1.18 -9.98 -26.88
N ASP A 70 -1.95 -8.92 -27.11
CA ASP A 70 -1.95 -7.74 -26.24
C ASP A 70 -2.90 -7.91 -25.05
N LEU A 71 -2.56 -7.31 -23.91
CA LEU A 71 -3.42 -7.22 -22.74
C LEU A 71 -3.97 -5.80 -22.56
N PHE A 72 -5.29 -5.69 -22.49
CA PHE A 72 -6.02 -4.45 -22.26
C PHE A 72 -6.76 -4.52 -20.93
N VAL A 73 -6.40 -3.65 -19.97
CA VAL A 73 -7.06 -3.59 -18.66
C VAL A 73 -7.94 -2.34 -18.60
N ASN A 74 -9.25 -2.52 -18.79
CA ASN A 74 -10.23 -1.44 -18.67
C ASN A 74 -10.79 -1.30 -17.26
N ASP A 75 -10.78 -2.38 -16.47
CA ASP A 75 -11.24 -2.40 -15.08
C ASP A 75 -10.13 -3.01 -14.20
N THR A 76 -10.35 -4.11 -13.49
CA THR A 76 -9.39 -4.59 -12.50
C THR A 76 -8.84 -5.96 -12.86
N LEU A 77 -7.52 -6.08 -12.93
CA LEU A 77 -6.83 -7.37 -13.02
C LEU A 77 -5.87 -7.54 -11.84
N VAL A 78 -6.05 -8.62 -11.08
CA VAL A 78 -5.14 -9.03 -10.01
C VAL A 78 -4.45 -10.33 -10.41
N VAL A 79 -3.14 -10.32 -10.55
CA VAL A 79 -2.31 -11.49 -10.85
C VAL A 79 -1.58 -11.91 -9.58
N GLN A 80 -1.91 -13.07 -9.00
CA GLN A 80 -1.31 -13.59 -7.77
C GLN A 80 0.05 -14.28 -7.99
N GLY A 81 0.81 -13.80 -8.97
CA GLY A 81 2.10 -14.33 -9.39
C GLY A 81 2.73 -13.40 -10.42
N ASP A 82 3.60 -13.94 -11.27
CA ASP A 82 4.28 -13.15 -12.29
C ASP A 82 3.37 -12.84 -13.48
N LEU A 83 3.53 -11.66 -14.06
CA LEU A 83 2.96 -11.30 -15.36
C LEU A 83 4.11 -11.18 -16.37
N SER A 84 4.04 -11.92 -17.47
CA SER A 84 5.11 -11.93 -18.48
C SER A 84 4.57 -11.72 -19.88
N PHE A 85 5.31 -10.96 -20.67
CA PHE A 85 5.09 -10.70 -22.09
C PHE A 85 6.32 -11.14 -22.87
N GLY A 86 6.11 -12.00 -23.88
CA GLY A 86 7.10 -12.34 -24.91
C GLY A 86 7.35 -11.15 -25.85
N SER A 87 7.79 -11.42 -27.08
CA SER A 87 8.09 -10.34 -28.03
C SER A 87 6.85 -9.84 -28.77
N ASN A 88 6.67 -8.53 -28.95
CA ASN A 88 5.52 -7.92 -29.65
C ASN A 88 4.17 -8.24 -28.97
N ASN A 89 4.12 -8.21 -27.63
CA ASN A 89 2.89 -8.33 -26.87
C ASN A 89 2.81 -7.14 -25.92
N ASN A 90 1.83 -6.28 -26.11
CA ASN A 90 1.74 -5.01 -25.39
C ASN A 90 0.83 -5.12 -24.16
N LEU A 91 1.05 -4.26 -23.19
CA LEU A 91 0.16 -4.04 -22.06
C LEU A 91 -0.37 -2.61 -22.11
N THR A 92 -1.68 -2.44 -22.09
CA THR A 92 -2.31 -1.14 -21.88
C THR A 92 -3.26 -1.22 -20.70
N VAL A 93 -2.99 -0.44 -19.65
CA VAL A 93 -3.96 -0.13 -18.61
C VAL A 93 -4.62 1.19 -18.98
N TYR A 94 -5.93 1.15 -19.22
CA TYR A 94 -6.71 2.33 -19.59
C TYR A 94 -7.06 3.16 -18.36
N THR A 95 -7.44 4.43 -18.56
CA THR A 95 -7.90 5.33 -17.49
C THR A 95 -8.97 4.67 -16.63
N GLY A 96 -8.77 4.62 -15.32
CA GLY A 96 -9.67 3.96 -14.36
C GLY A 96 -9.53 2.42 -14.32
N GLY A 97 -8.57 1.85 -15.05
CA GLY A 97 -8.16 0.47 -14.88
C GLY A 97 -7.15 0.32 -13.74
N VAL A 98 -7.09 -0.86 -13.15
CA VAL A 98 -6.15 -1.22 -12.09
C VAL A 98 -5.54 -2.57 -12.42
N LEU A 99 -4.21 -2.60 -12.52
CA LEU A 99 -3.44 -3.83 -12.60
C LEU A 99 -2.64 -4.00 -11.31
N ILE A 100 -2.81 -5.14 -10.64
CA ILE A 100 -1.99 -5.54 -9.50
C ILE A 100 -1.29 -6.85 -9.86
N VAL A 101 0.04 -6.86 -9.81
CA VAL A 101 0.90 -8.03 -10.02
C VAL A 101 1.59 -8.32 -8.69
N ARG A 102 1.18 -9.40 -8.02
CA ARG A 102 1.79 -9.90 -6.77
C ARG A 102 3.00 -10.80 -7.09
N GLY A 103 3.91 -10.27 -7.89
CA GLY A 103 5.07 -10.96 -8.44
C GLY A 103 5.85 -10.01 -9.35
N ASN A 104 6.63 -10.57 -10.27
CA ASN A 104 7.41 -9.79 -11.23
C ASN A 104 6.59 -9.47 -12.48
N LEU A 105 6.87 -8.32 -13.09
CA LEU A 105 6.41 -7.99 -14.44
C LEU A 105 7.59 -8.08 -15.41
N THR A 106 7.52 -8.97 -16.39
CA THR A 106 8.56 -9.10 -17.42
C THR A 106 8.04 -8.72 -18.81
N ALA A 107 8.78 -7.88 -19.53
CA ALA A 107 8.46 -7.44 -20.89
C ALA A 107 9.55 -7.88 -21.89
N GLY A 108 9.17 -8.57 -22.95
CA GLY A 108 10.08 -9.02 -24.00
C GLY A 108 10.37 -7.93 -25.05
N ASN A 109 11.10 -8.28 -26.10
CA ASN A 109 11.45 -7.37 -27.22
C ASN A 109 10.21 -6.74 -27.88
N LYS A 110 10.27 -5.43 -28.20
CA LYS A 110 9.16 -4.68 -28.84
C LYS A 110 7.85 -4.78 -28.07
N THR A 111 7.92 -4.62 -26.76
CA THR A 111 6.75 -4.60 -25.88
C THR A 111 6.52 -3.20 -25.39
N ASP A 112 5.32 -2.66 -25.59
CA ASP A 112 4.92 -1.38 -25.04
C ASP A 112 4.07 -1.59 -23.80
N ILE A 113 4.49 -1.01 -22.67
CA ILE A 113 3.74 -0.92 -21.43
C ILE A 113 3.20 0.50 -21.30
N LEU A 114 1.88 0.66 -21.40
CA LEU A 114 1.20 1.95 -21.27
C LEU A 114 0.31 1.97 -20.03
N ALA A 115 0.70 2.76 -19.04
CA ALA A 115 0.04 2.91 -17.75
C ALA A 115 -0.76 4.22 -17.68
N ASN A 116 -1.97 4.26 -18.27
CA ASN A 116 -2.85 5.43 -18.16
C ASN A 116 -3.61 5.51 -16.82
N SER A 117 -3.34 4.59 -15.90
CA SER A 117 -3.95 4.45 -14.58
C SER A 117 -3.08 3.55 -13.71
N TYR A 118 -3.64 2.82 -12.74
CA TYR A 118 -2.86 2.15 -11.71
C TYR A 118 -2.18 0.87 -12.22
N ILE A 119 -0.87 0.76 -11.98
CA ILE A 119 -0.10 -0.49 -12.06
C ILE A 119 0.65 -0.66 -10.74
N VAL A 120 0.46 -1.77 -10.06
CA VAL A 120 1.18 -2.12 -8.83
C VAL A 120 1.90 -3.44 -9.03
N ILE A 121 3.22 -3.46 -8.83
CA ILE A 121 4.08 -4.63 -9.01
C ILE A 121 4.85 -4.86 -7.71
N THR A 122 4.56 -5.92 -6.97
CA THR A 122 5.26 -6.19 -5.70
C THR A 122 6.67 -6.73 -5.92
N GLY A 123 6.95 -7.34 -7.07
CA GLY A 123 8.29 -7.80 -7.43
C GLY A 123 9.03 -6.81 -8.31
N ASN A 124 9.92 -7.36 -9.13
CA ASN A 124 10.73 -6.60 -10.08
C ASN A 124 9.95 -6.30 -11.36
N PHE A 125 10.29 -5.18 -12.00
CA PHE A 125 10.02 -4.98 -13.42
C PHE A 125 11.25 -5.34 -14.23
N THR A 126 11.11 -6.15 -15.27
CA THR A 126 12.21 -6.56 -16.15
C THR A 126 11.79 -6.48 -17.61
N ALA A 127 12.18 -5.44 -18.33
CA ALA A 127 12.28 -5.53 -19.78
C ALA A 127 13.48 -6.43 -20.17
N SER A 128 13.39 -7.19 -21.25
CA SER A 128 14.40 -8.21 -21.58
C SER A 128 14.76 -8.21 -23.06
N GLY A 129 14.18 -7.30 -23.85
CA GLY A 129 14.49 -7.13 -25.26
C GLY A 129 14.56 -5.66 -25.68
N SER A 130 15.10 -5.44 -26.87
CA SER A 130 15.23 -4.11 -27.48
C SER A 130 13.86 -3.46 -27.75
N GLN A 131 13.80 -2.13 -27.87
CA GLN A 131 12.58 -1.39 -28.20
C GLN A 131 11.39 -1.66 -27.24
N THR A 132 11.67 -1.99 -25.98
CA THR A 132 10.65 -2.10 -24.94
C THR A 132 10.40 -0.71 -24.37
N THR A 133 9.15 -0.28 -24.27
CA THR A 133 8.81 1.03 -23.70
C THR A 133 7.95 0.88 -22.45
N PHE A 134 8.12 1.80 -21.52
CA PHE A 134 7.26 1.95 -20.36
C PHE A 134 6.85 3.42 -20.25
N SER A 135 5.55 3.70 -20.40
CA SER A 135 4.99 5.04 -20.34
C SER A 135 3.95 5.14 -19.24
N SER A 136 4.10 6.13 -18.35
CA SER A 136 3.09 6.53 -17.36
C SER A 136 2.81 8.02 -17.60
N PRO A 137 1.86 8.38 -18.49
CA PRO A 137 1.62 9.76 -18.88
C PRO A 137 0.89 10.60 -17.81
N ILE A 138 0.54 10.00 -16.67
CA ILE A 138 -0.15 10.64 -15.56
C ILE A 138 0.85 11.24 -14.56
N SER A 139 0.53 12.42 -14.03
CA SER A 139 1.36 13.13 -13.04
C SER A 139 0.49 13.52 -11.83
N PRO A 140 0.82 13.07 -10.60
CA PRO A 140 1.88 12.11 -10.27
C PRO A 140 1.64 10.73 -10.91
N SER A 141 2.70 9.93 -11.05
CA SER A 141 2.57 8.57 -11.58
C SER A 141 1.72 7.72 -10.64
N SER A 142 0.85 6.87 -11.18
CA SER A 142 0.08 5.86 -10.43
C SER A 142 0.67 4.45 -10.62
N VAL A 143 1.95 4.37 -10.95
CA VAL A 143 2.69 3.12 -11.05
C VAL A 143 3.53 2.96 -9.78
N PHE A 144 3.45 1.79 -9.15
CA PHE A 144 4.22 1.48 -7.95
C PHE A 144 4.95 0.15 -8.11
N ILE A 145 6.25 0.13 -7.80
CA ILE A 145 7.11 -1.05 -7.94
C ILE A 145 7.84 -1.29 -6.61
N GLY A 146 7.78 -2.53 -6.11
CA GLY A 146 8.43 -2.93 -4.85
C GLY A 146 9.86 -3.43 -5.03
N GLY A 147 10.17 -4.03 -6.19
CA GLY A 147 11.47 -4.57 -6.52
C GLY A 147 12.33 -3.68 -7.42
N THR A 148 13.32 -4.29 -8.07
CA THR A 148 14.22 -3.63 -9.01
C THR A 148 13.56 -3.43 -10.38
N VAL A 149 14.11 -2.49 -11.17
CA VAL A 149 13.66 -2.16 -12.52
C VAL A 149 14.84 -2.34 -13.48
N GLU A 150 14.74 -3.27 -14.43
CA GLU A 150 15.78 -3.64 -15.42
C GLU A 150 15.15 -3.73 -16.84
N PRO A 151 15.78 -3.42 -18.00
CA PRO A 151 17.07 -2.84 -18.25
C PRO A 151 16.92 -1.39 -18.75
N VAL A 152 18.04 -0.69 -18.75
CA VAL A 152 18.18 0.73 -19.02
C VAL A 152 18.18 1.02 -20.54
N ASP A 153 17.09 1.58 -21.08
CA ASP A 153 17.13 2.45 -22.28
C ASP A 153 16.46 3.79 -21.93
N GLY A 154 17.01 4.46 -20.90
CA GLY A 154 16.81 5.89 -20.59
C GLY A 154 15.39 6.38 -20.22
N ASN A 155 14.35 5.55 -20.30
CA ASN A 155 12.96 6.02 -20.27
C ASN A 155 12.12 5.54 -19.07
N VAL A 156 12.71 4.79 -18.13
CA VAL A 156 12.02 4.38 -16.88
C VAL A 156 12.74 5.00 -15.70
N THR A 157 12.14 6.06 -15.14
CA THR A 157 12.73 6.87 -14.06
C THR A 157 11.88 6.74 -12.79
N ASP A 158 12.53 6.60 -11.63
CA ASP A 158 11.89 6.55 -10.32
C ASP A 158 11.37 7.93 -9.88
N CYS A 159 10.28 7.95 -9.11
CA CYS A 159 9.63 9.09 -8.48
C CYS A 159 9.88 9.06 -6.96
N PRO A 160 11.10 9.36 -6.46
CA PRO A 160 11.38 9.28 -5.02
C PRO A 160 10.54 10.28 -4.21
N GLY A 161 9.97 9.82 -3.09
CA GLY A 161 8.88 10.46 -2.35
C GLY A 161 9.08 11.89 -1.79
N ALA A 162 8.07 12.74 -2.09
CA ALA A 162 7.53 13.98 -1.45
C ALA A 162 8.41 15.24 -1.20
N PRO A 163 7.87 16.51 -1.24
CA PRO A 163 6.70 17.08 -1.91
C PRO A 163 7.18 17.92 -3.11
N GLY A 164 7.63 17.27 -4.17
CA GLY A 164 8.09 17.94 -5.37
C GLY A 164 7.69 17.09 -6.56
N TYR A 165 6.65 17.51 -7.27
CA TYR A 165 6.14 16.80 -8.44
C TYR A 165 7.22 16.75 -9.53
N ILE A 166 7.84 15.58 -9.74
CA ILE A 166 8.75 15.37 -10.85
C ILE A 166 7.91 14.96 -12.05
N THR A 167 7.82 15.82 -13.07
CA THR A 167 6.97 15.59 -14.25
C THR A 167 7.53 14.57 -15.25
N ASN A 168 8.71 13.98 -14.94
CA ASN A 168 9.49 13.15 -15.87
C ASN A 168 9.83 11.76 -15.29
N CYS A 169 9.12 11.31 -14.26
CA CYS A 169 9.29 9.97 -13.69
C CYS A 169 8.10 9.06 -14.00
N ASN A 170 8.33 7.75 -13.97
CA ASN A 170 7.42 6.73 -14.47
C ASN A 170 6.79 5.89 -13.36
N TYR A 171 7.41 5.76 -12.19
CA TYR A 171 6.93 4.91 -11.08
C TYR A 171 7.42 5.42 -9.71
N GLY A 172 6.69 5.13 -8.63
CA GLY A 172 7.15 5.30 -7.25
C GLY A 172 7.39 3.98 -6.53
N ASN A 173 7.94 4.04 -5.32
CA ASN A 173 8.20 2.86 -4.49
C ASN A 173 6.94 2.45 -3.70
N ILE A 174 6.71 1.15 -3.51
CA ILE A 174 5.55 0.66 -2.75
C ILE A 174 5.62 1.02 -1.25
N ASP A 175 6.81 0.96 -0.64
CA ASP A 175 6.96 1.14 0.81
C ASP A 175 6.62 2.55 1.28
N GLN A 176 6.95 3.54 0.44
CA GLN A 176 6.79 4.95 0.77
C GLN A 176 5.62 5.59 0.03
N ASP A 177 5.51 5.38 -1.27
CA ASP A 177 4.57 6.14 -2.10
C ASP A 177 3.20 5.48 -2.15
N LEU A 178 3.15 4.14 -2.34
CA LEU A 178 1.86 3.44 -2.38
C LEU A 178 1.10 3.58 -1.06
N GLN A 179 1.78 3.50 0.09
CA GLN A 179 1.12 3.59 1.40
C GLN A 179 0.39 4.92 1.63
N ASN A 180 0.82 5.99 0.95
CA ASN A 180 0.19 7.30 1.01
C ASN A 180 -0.83 7.53 -0.11
N ASP A 181 -0.94 6.60 -1.06
CA ASP A 181 -1.92 6.66 -2.14
C ASP A 181 -3.28 6.09 -1.70
N PRO A 182 -4.41 6.70 -2.12
CA PRO A 182 -5.76 6.19 -1.82
C PRO A 182 -6.00 4.73 -2.22
N ILE A 183 -5.28 4.21 -3.23
CA ILE A 183 -5.44 2.81 -3.67
C ILE A 183 -4.81 1.79 -2.72
N SER A 184 -3.95 2.22 -1.78
CA SER A 184 -3.25 1.33 -0.83
C SER A 184 -4.17 0.33 -0.15
N SER A 185 -5.31 0.81 0.35
CA SER A 185 -6.32 -0.02 1.03
C SER A 185 -6.86 -1.12 0.12
N PHE A 186 -7.19 -0.76 -1.13
CA PHE A 186 -7.65 -1.71 -2.14
C PHE A 186 -6.58 -2.73 -2.48
N VAL A 187 -5.34 -2.28 -2.73
CA VAL A 187 -4.22 -3.19 -2.98
C VAL A 187 -4.11 -4.18 -1.83
N ASN A 188 -4.11 -3.72 -0.58
CA ASN A 188 -3.99 -4.60 0.59
C ASN A 188 -5.10 -5.67 0.68
N THR A 189 -6.31 -5.41 0.17
CA THR A 189 -7.38 -6.43 0.13
C THR A 189 -7.08 -7.62 -0.79
N THR A 190 -6.12 -7.47 -1.70
CA THR A 190 -5.72 -8.53 -2.65
C THR A 190 -4.67 -9.49 -2.10
N CYS A 191 -4.18 -9.25 -0.87
CA CYS A 191 -3.18 -10.09 -0.21
C CYS A 191 -3.71 -11.50 0.06
N LEU A 192 -2.91 -12.52 -0.25
CA LEU A 192 -3.19 -13.92 0.12
C LEU A 192 -2.60 -14.29 1.48
N VAL A 193 -1.53 -13.63 1.88
CA VAL A 193 -0.84 -13.81 3.16
C VAL A 193 -0.57 -12.43 3.73
N VAL A 194 -0.84 -12.24 5.02
CA VAL A 194 -0.60 -11.00 5.77
C VAL A 194 0.19 -11.30 7.04
N PRO A 195 0.87 -10.30 7.65
CA PRO A 195 1.57 -10.50 8.91
C PRO A 195 0.66 -11.07 10.01
N THR A 196 1.23 -11.93 10.86
CA THR A 196 0.57 -12.46 12.04
C THR A 196 0.27 -11.34 13.03
N ALA A 197 -0.96 -11.26 13.50
CA ALA A 197 -1.38 -10.23 14.45
C ALA A 197 -0.91 -10.58 15.88
N TYR A 198 -0.13 -9.69 16.48
CA TYR A 198 0.29 -9.76 17.89
C TYR A 198 -0.48 -8.75 18.74
N ASN A 199 -0.50 -8.93 20.05
CA ASN A 199 -1.23 -8.03 20.95
C ASN A 199 -0.41 -6.76 21.22
N VAL A 200 -1.06 -5.60 21.13
CA VAL A 200 -0.51 -4.34 21.63
C VAL A 200 -0.48 -4.38 23.17
N THR A 201 0.63 -3.95 23.77
CA THR A 201 0.88 -4.01 25.22
C THR A 201 1.24 -2.66 25.81
N GLY A 202 1.17 -2.53 27.13
CA GLY A 202 1.54 -1.31 27.85
C GLY A 202 0.37 -0.32 27.99
N GLY A 203 0.65 0.96 27.79
CA GLY A 203 -0.32 2.05 27.98
C GLY A 203 -0.56 2.41 29.44
N GLY A 204 -1.65 3.14 29.70
CA GLY A 204 -2.05 3.58 31.03
C GLY A 204 -2.02 5.10 31.19
N SER A 205 -1.76 5.55 32.42
CA SER A 205 -1.75 6.97 32.78
C SER A 205 -0.42 7.40 33.36
N TYR A 206 0.01 8.62 33.05
CA TYR A 206 1.16 9.28 33.67
C TYR A 206 0.81 10.72 34.06
N CYS A 207 1.56 11.34 34.96
CA CYS A 207 1.37 12.74 35.32
C CYS A 207 1.90 13.68 34.22
N GLU A 208 1.37 14.89 34.08
CA GLU A 208 1.74 15.87 33.04
C GLU A 208 3.24 16.15 32.93
N ASP A 209 3.98 16.13 34.06
CA ASP A 209 5.44 16.30 34.11
C ASP A 209 6.21 14.96 34.13
N GLY A 210 5.53 13.85 33.89
CA GLY A 210 6.11 12.51 33.84
C GLY A 210 6.68 12.15 32.46
N SER A 211 7.41 11.04 32.38
CA SER A 211 8.10 10.61 31.16
C SER A 211 7.24 9.80 30.17
N GLY A 212 5.90 9.85 30.27
CA GLY A 212 4.99 9.00 29.48
C GLY A 212 4.82 7.58 30.03
N VAL A 213 4.17 6.73 29.24
CA VAL A 213 4.00 5.28 29.52
C VAL A 213 4.50 4.44 28.34
N GLU A 214 5.09 3.28 28.63
CA GLU A 214 5.59 2.38 27.57
C GLU A 214 4.45 1.83 26.72
N VAL A 215 4.66 1.78 25.41
CA VAL A 215 3.79 1.08 24.45
C VAL A 215 4.63 0.07 23.70
N GLY A 216 4.09 -1.14 23.55
CA GLY A 216 4.82 -2.24 22.93
C GLY A 216 3.93 -3.22 22.17
N LEU A 217 4.56 -4.28 21.68
CA LEU A 217 3.94 -5.39 20.99
C LEU A 217 4.45 -6.71 21.57
N SER A 218 3.56 -7.67 21.82
CA SER A 218 3.88 -8.90 22.55
C SER A 218 4.93 -9.79 21.87
N SER A 219 5.05 -9.71 20.54
CA SER A 219 6.05 -10.41 19.72
C SER A 219 6.07 -9.76 18.33
N SER A 220 6.92 -10.24 17.43
CA SER A 220 7.09 -9.71 16.07
C SER A 220 7.58 -10.79 15.11
N GLN A 221 7.51 -10.54 13.80
CA GLN A 221 8.07 -11.39 12.75
C GLN A 221 9.28 -10.72 12.10
N SER A 222 10.33 -11.49 11.81
CA SER A 222 11.43 -10.98 10.98
C SER A 222 10.94 -10.71 9.55
N GLY A 223 11.43 -9.64 8.92
CA GLY A 223 10.97 -9.20 7.59
C GLY A 223 9.67 -8.38 7.62
N VAL A 224 9.20 -7.96 8.80
CA VAL A 224 8.00 -7.13 8.98
C VAL A 224 8.38 -5.85 9.70
N HIS A 225 7.96 -4.72 9.16
CA HIS A 225 8.04 -3.40 9.79
C HIS A 225 6.77 -3.11 10.59
N TYR A 226 6.94 -2.60 11.82
CA TYR A 226 5.84 -2.25 12.70
C TYR A 226 5.79 -0.75 12.93
N HIS A 227 4.66 -0.14 12.58
CA HIS A 227 4.40 1.28 12.77
C HIS A 227 3.42 1.46 13.92
N LEU A 228 3.83 2.21 14.95
CA LEU A 228 2.94 2.68 15.98
C LEU A 228 2.05 3.79 15.41
N LYS A 229 0.75 3.73 15.71
CA LYS A 229 -0.25 4.69 15.25
C LYS A 229 -1.00 5.31 16.40
N ILE A 230 -1.20 6.63 16.37
CA ILE A 230 -2.12 7.37 17.25
C ILE A 230 -3.23 7.99 16.40
N GLY A 231 -4.49 7.74 16.75
CA GLY A 231 -5.62 8.30 15.99
C GLY A 231 -5.61 7.96 14.49
N GLY A 232 -4.98 6.84 14.08
CA GLY A 232 -4.86 6.41 12.69
C GLY A 232 -3.59 6.84 11.95
N VAL A 233 -2.82 7.77 12.52
CA VAL A 233 -1.60 8.34 11.93
C VAL A 233 -0.36 7.67 12.53
N ASP A 234 0.63 7.33 11.70
CA ASP A 234 1.92 6.78 12.16
C ASP A 234 2.65 7.82 13.04
N THR A 235 3.09 7.43 14.24
CA THR A 235 3.72 8.35 15.21
C THR A 235 5.22 8.49 15.04
N ASP A 236 5.88 7.42 14.60
CA ASP A 236 7.34 7.26 14.60
C ASP A 236 7.81 6.46 13.38
N SER A 237 9.12 6.41 13.20
CA SER A 237 9.76 5.47 12.26
C SER A 237 9.39 4.02 12.60
N PRO A 238 9.27 3.14 11.59
CA PRO A 238 8.98 1.73 11.83
C PRO A 238 10.06 1.07 12.70
N VAL A 239 9.63 0.09 13.49
CA VAL A 239 10.52 -0.83 14.20
C VAL A 239 10.54 -2.16 13.48
N ASP A 240 11.74 -2.69 13.24
CA ASP A 240 11.94 -3.99 12.61
C ASP A 240 11.57 -5.14 13.55
N GLY A 241 10.78 -6.08 13.05
CA GLY A 241 10.52 -7.30 13.77
C GLY A 241 11.74 -8.22 13.83
N THR A 242 11.89 -8.89 14.97
CA THR A 242 13.05 -9.75 15.28
C THR A 242 12.65 -11.15 15.76
N GLY A 243 11.35 -11.46 15.83
CA GLY A 243 10.86 -12.67 16.51
C GLY A 243 10.56 -12.44 18.00
N SER A 244 10.92 -11.28 18.54
CA SER A 244 10.76 -10.92 19.96
C SER A 244 9.75 -9.80 20.15
N ALA A 245 9.40 -9.50 21.40
CA ALA A 245 8.58 -8.34 21.73
C ALA A 245 9.24 -7.04 21.26
N ILE A 246 8.42 -6.07 20.86
CA ILE A 246 8.86 -4.73 20.44
C ILE A 246 8.46 -3.73 21.52
N SER A 247 9.35 -2.80 21.85
CA SER A 247 9.04 -1.58 22.58
C SER A 247 9.11 -0.40 21.62
N PHE A 248 8.06 0.43 21.61
CA PHE A 248 8.04 1.72 20.91
C PHE A 248 8.42 2.87 21.85
N GLY A 249 9.02 2.54 23.00
CA GLY A 249 9.38 3.50 24.03
C GLY A 249 8.18 4.09 24.77
N ASN A 250 8.46 5.14 25.54
CA ASN A 250 7.43 5.84 26.29
C ASN A 250 6.69 6.84 25.41
N GLN A 251 5.38 6.78 25.48
CA GLN A 251 4.47 7.65 24.77
C GLN A 251 3.91 8.71 25.72
N ALA A 252 4.06 9.98 25.31
CA ALA A 252 3.67 11.16 26.09
C ALA A 252 2.56 11.99 25.43
N THR A 253 1.90 11.44 24.42
CA THR A 253 0.71 12.06 23.83
C THR A 253 -0.51 11.25 24.24
N ALA A 254 -1.52 11.89 24.82
CA ALA A 254 -2.77 11.20 25.12
C ALA A 254 -3.47 10.77 23.84
N GLY A 255 -3.97 9.53 23.83
CA GLY A 255 -4.68 8.99 22.68
C GLY A 255 -4.82 7.48 22.72
N THR A 256 -5.50 6.95 21.72
CA THR A 256 -5.61 5.50 21.48
C THR A 256 -4.56 5.10 20.47
N TYR A 257 -3.73 4.15 20.87
CA TYR A 257 -2.63 3.64 20.07
C TYR A 257 -2.96 2.26 19.50
N THR A 258 -2.63 2.10 18.22
CA THR A 258 -2.71 0.83 17.47
C THR A 258 -1.38 0.58 16.80
N VAL A 259 -1.16 -0.63 16.29
CA VAL A 259 0.07 -0.95 15.54
C VAL A 259 -0.33 -1.53 14.18
N ARG A 260 0.32 -1.04 13.13
CA ARG A 260 0.23 -1.60 11.77
C ARG A 260 1.50 -2.39 11.50
N ALA A 261 1.37 -3.64 11.11
CA ALA A 261 2.45 -4.44 10.58
C ALA A 261 2.45 -4.37 9.05
N PHE A 262 3.65 -4.38 8.47
CA PHE A 262 3.86 -4.30 7.04
C PHE A 262 5.00 -5.24 6.63
N ASP A 263 4.67 -6.25 5.84
CA ASP A 263 5.64 -7.24 5.34
C ASP A 263 6.43 -6.65 4.16
N THR A 264 7.75 -6.59 4.28
CA THR A 264 8.63 -5.90 3.32
C THR A 264 8.90 -6.71 2.05
N THR A 265 8.42 -7.95 1.97
CA THR A 265 8.61 -8.83 0.82
C THR A 265 7.33 -8.94 0.01
N THR A 266 6.19 -9.07 0.68
CA THR A 266 4.86 -9.19 0.05
C THR A 266 4.13 -7.87 -0.10
N PHE A 267 4.62 -6.83 0.60
CA PHE A 267 4.02 -5.50 0.70
C PHE A 267 2.57 -5.55 1.20
N CYS A 268 2.27 -6.54 2.04
CA CYS A 268 0.98 -6.76 2.66
C CYS A 268 1.00 -6.24 4.10
N ALA A 269 -0.07 -5.55 4.49
CA ALA A 269 -0.23 -4.96 5.81
C ALA A 269 -1.36 -5.63 6.61
N SER A 270 -1.20 -5.68 7.93
CA SER A 270 -2.26 -6.05 8.86
C SER A 270 -2.27 -5.18 10.10
N THR A 271 -3.44 -4.99 10.68
CA THR A 271 -3.57 -4.32 11.98
C THR A 271 -3.31 -5.34 13.08
N MET A 272 -2.49 -4.96 14.06
CA MET A 272 -2.22 -5.77 15.25
C MET A 272 -3.46 -5.86 16.16
N THR A 273 -3.46 -6.86 17.03
CA THR A 273 -4.62 -7.15 17.89
C THR A 273 -4.68 -6.19 19.07
N GLY A 274 -5.85 -5.60 19.28
CA GLY A 274 -6.11 -4.69 20.38
C GLY A 274 -5.59 -3.27 20.15
N ASN A 275 -5.85 -2.42 21.13
CA ASN A 275 -5.35 -1.06 21.22
C ASN A 275 -5.07 -0.76 22.70
N ILE A 276 -4.23 0.23 22.95
CA ILE A 276 -3.99 0.75 24.30
C ILE A 276 -4.35 2.22 24.34
N THR A 277 -4.67 2.74 25.51
CA THR A 277 -4.90 4.17 25.72
C THR A 277 -3.79 4.74 26.58
N VAL A 278 -3.27 5.90 26.17
CA VAL A 278 -2.39 6.74 26.99
C VAL A 278 -3.20 7.93 27.48
N THR A 279 -3.10 8.21 28.77
CA THR A 279 -3.78 9.34 29.42
C THR A 279 -2.80 10.20 30.19
N VAL A 280 -2.95 11.52 30.11
CA VAL A 280 -2.15 12.48 30.88
C VAL A 280 -2.99 12.99 32.06
N ASN A 281 -2.50 12.78 33.27
CA ASN A 281 -3.10 13.30 34.50
C ASN A 281 -2.48 14.68 34.80
N THR A 282 -3.29 15.73 34.74
CA THR A 282 -2.84 17.10 35.04
C THR A 282 -2.40 17.24 36.49
N LEU A 283 -1.38 18.05 36.74
CA LEU A 283 -0.98 18.36 38.11
C LEU A 283 -2.04 19.22 38.83
N PRO A 284 -2.19 19.10 40.16
CA PRO A 284 -3.01 20.02 40.93
C PRO A 284 -2.53 21.47 40.74
N PRO A 285 -3.43 22.46 40.66
CA PRO A 285 -3.03 23.86 40.58
C PRO A 285 -2.20 24.28 41.80
N THR A 286 -1.02 24.84 41.57
CA THR A 286 -0.18 25.38 42.66
C THR A 286 -0.89 26.59 43.27
N THR A 287 -1.36 26.46 44.51
CA THR A 287 -1.94 27.59 45.25
C THR A 287 -0.81 28.39 45.89
N LEU A 288 -0.53 29.60 45.39
CA LEU A 288 0.41 30.51 46.03
C LEU A 288 -0.28 31.14 47.26
N ILE A 289 0.16 30.75 48.45
CA ILE A 289 -0.22 31.44 49.69
C ILE A 289 0.78 32.59 49.88
N TYR A 290 0.36 33.81 49.55
CA TYR A 290 1.10 35.00 49.97
C TYR A 290 0.80 35.23 51.44
N HIS A 291 1.78 34.98 52.30
CA HIS A 291 1.78 35.57 53.63
C HIS A 291 2.10 37.06 53.45
N GLU A 292 1.09 37.92 53.53
CA GLU A 292 1.35 39.34 53.80
C GLU A 292 2.07 39.41 55.14
N LEU A 293 3.36 39.74 55.10
CA LEU A 293 4.07 40.20 56.28
C LEU A 293 3.45 41.56 56.59
N GLU A 294 2.54 41.61 57.58
CA GLU A 294 2.09 42.89 58.12
C GLU A 294 3.32 43.66 58.61
N GLY A 295 3.61 44.75 57.90
CA GLY A 295 4.72 45.65 58.20
C GLY A 295 4.49 46.32 59.56
N ASN A 296 5.52 46.27 60.40
CA ASN A 296 5.62 47.00 61.66
C ASN A 296 6.45 48.27 61.45
#